data_AF-A0A2E6TFE8-F1
#
_entry.id   AF-A0A2E6TFE8-F1
#
_cell.length_a   1.000
_cell.length_b   1.000
_cell.length_c   1.000
_cell.angle_alpha   90.00
_cell.angle_beta   90.00
_cell.angle_gamma   90.00
#
_symmetry.space_group_name_H-M   'P 1'
#
loop_
_entity.id
_entity.type
_entity.pdbx_description
1 polymer ?
#
loop_
_entity_poly.entity_id
_entity_poly.type
_entity_poly.pdbx_seq_one_letter_code
_entity_poly.pdbx_strand_id
1 'polypeptide(L)'
;MKKFDLVVLIAALLTGCGGEKKDDKSDPMIERADEAIVAMIKKIGVLNETLGQIEDKESAEKHKPEVETILSEIETLKEQIDVLGNGLTDEGKKKNKERHGDEINGAWNDLTAHVSRLEKSPHGAEVAAMIIASLKK
;
A
#
# COMPACT_ATOMS: atom_id res chain seq x y z
N MET A 1 7.90 -14.92 3.32
CA MET A 1 6.74 -14.03 3.56
C MET A 1 5.74 -14.24 2.43
N LYS A 2 4.48 -14.58 2.74
CA LYS A 2 3.43 -14.69 1.72
C LYS A 2 3.11 -13.26 1.24
N LYS A 3 3.05 -13.03 -0.08
CA LYS A 3 2.75 -11.74 -0.76
C LYS A 3 1.32 -11.19 -0.49
N PHE A 4 0.77 -11.39 0.71
CA PHE A 4 -0.62 -11.89 0.80
C PHE A 4 -1.72 -10.95 1.28
N ASP A 5 -1.49 -9.68 1.60
CA ASP A 5 -2.63 -8.83 2.02
C ASP A 5 -2.82 -7.58 1.18
N LEU A 6 -1.83 -6.76 0.84
CA LEU A 6 -2.14 -5.50 0.12
C LEU A 6 -2.45 -5.70 -1.37
N VAL A 7 -1.63 -6.48 -2.09
CA VAL A 7 -1.89 -6.84 -3.50
C VAL A 7 -3.14 -7.70 -3.62
N VAL A 8 -3.39 -8.56 -2.62
CA VAL A 8 -4.58 -9.41 -2.55
C VAL A 8 -5.81 -8.60 -2.16
N LEU A 9 -5.71 -7.61 -1.28
CA LEU A 9 -6.81 -6.70 -0.91
C LEU A 9 -7.17 -5.82 -2.10
N ILE A 10 -6.21 -5.22 -2.80
CA ILE A 10 -6.49 -4.47 -4.02
C ILE A 10 -6.98 -5.41 -5.11
N ALA A 11 -6.44 -6.61 -5.25
CA ALA A 11 -6.99 -7.58 -6.19
C ALA A 11 -8.41 -8.04 -5.81
N ALA A 12 -8.72 -8.25 -4.52
CA ALA A 12 -9.99 -8.77 -3.98
C ALA A 12 -11.08 -7.71 -3.96
N LEU A 13 -10.75 -6.49 -3.53
CA LEU A 13 -11.60 -5.31 -3.64
C LEU A 13 -12.00 -5.07 -5.10
N LEU A 14 -11.11 -5.39 -6.04
CA LEU A 14 -11.32 -5.16 -7.48
C LEU A 14 -11.74 -6.42 -8.28
N THR A 15 -12.04 -7.55 -7.61
CA THR A 15 -12.50 -8.81 -8.26
C THR A 15 -13.84 -9.34 -7.71
N GLY A 16 -14.45 -8.67 -6.72
CA GLY A 16 -15.78 -9.04 -6.20
C GLY A 16 -16.89 -8.90 -7.25
N CYS A 17 -17.75 -9.91 -7.37
CA CYS A 17 -18.88 -9.97 -8.32
C CYS A 17 -20.07 -9.09 -7.91
N GLY A 18 -20.52 -8.22 -8.82
CA GLY A 18 -21.90 -8.19 -9.27
C GLY A 18 -22.69 -6.91 -9.01
N GLY A 19 -22.76 -6.04 -10.03
CA GLY A 19 -23.84 -5.06 -10.17
C GLY A 19 -23.72 -4.14 -11.39
N GLU A 20 -24.22 -4.57 -12.55
CA GLU A 20 -24.35 -3.74 -13.75
C GLU A 20 -25.34 -2.59 -13.53
N LYS A 21 -24.87 -1.35 -13.53
CA LYS A 21 -25.62 -0.19 -14.03
C LYS A 21 -24.69 0.73 -14.81
N LYS A 22 -24.98 0.83 -16.10
CA LYS A 22 -24.41 1.80 -17.03
C LYS A 22 -24.84 3.18 -16.58
N ASP A 23 -23.88 4.10 -16.41
CA ASP A 23 -24.05 5.52 -16.76
C ASP A 23 -22.67 6.19 -16.87
N ASP A 24 -22.42 6.74 -18.05
CA ASP A 24 -21.14 7.18 -18.63
C ASP A 24 -20.74 8.60 -18.16
N LYS A 25 -20.75 8.83 -16.84
CA LYS A 25 -20.17 10.03 -16.21
C LYS A 25 -19.12 9.56 -15.22
N SER A 26 -17.94 10.20 -15.20
CA SER A 26 -16.87 9.92 -14.23
C SER A 26 -17.48 9.80 -12.84
N ASP A 27 -17.60 8.57 -12.32
CA ASP A 27 -18.20 8.35 -11.02
C ASP A 27 -17.29 9.04 -10.00
N PRO A 28 -17.77 10.05 -9.25
CA PRO A 28 -16.95 10.76 -8.28
C PRO A 28 -16.38 9.84 -7.21
N MET A 29 -16.94 8.63 -7.01
CA MET A 29 -16.35 7.61 -6.14
C MET A 29 -15.11 6.96 -6.77
N ILE A 30 -15.09 6.76 -8.10
CA ILE A 30 -13.90 6.24 -8.80
C ILE A 30 -12.75 7.22 -8.64
N GLU A 31 -13.00 8.53 -8.85
CA GLU A 31 -11.97 9.57 -8.71
C GLU A 31 -11.44 9.68 -7.28
N ARG A 32 -12.31 9.61 -6.26
CA ARG A 32 -11.85 9.59 -4.86
C ARG A 32 -11.03 8.36 -4.51
N ALA A 33 -11.43 7.19 -5.03
CA ALA A 33 -10.66 5.97 -4.84
C ALA A 33 -9.30 6.04 -5.56
N ASP A 34 -9.27 6.64 -6.76
CA ASP A 34 -8.06 6.91 -7.53
C ASP A 34 -7.08 7.78 -6.73
N GLU A 35 -7.57 8.91 -6.18
CA GLU A 35 -6.78 9.80 -5.33
C GLU A 35 -6.22 9.11 -4.08
N ALA A 36 -7.04 8.30 -3.40
CA ALA A 36 -6.62 7.55 -2.22
C ALA A 36 -5.55 6.50 -2.57
N ILE A 37 -5.71 5.79 -3.69
CA ILE A 37 -4.72 4.83 -4.20
C ILE A 37 -3.41 5.54 -4.52
N VAL A 38 -3.45 6.65 -5.25
CA VAL A 38 -2.25 7.43 -5.60
C VAL A 38 -1.55 7.96 -4.35
N ALA A 39 -2.31 8.43 -3.35
CA ALA A 39 -1.74 8.87 -2.07
C ALA A 39 -1.05 7.71 -1.35
N MET A 40 -1.66 6.52 -1.34
CA MET A 40 -1.06 5.33 -0.72
C MET A 40 0.22 4.90 -1.43
N ILE A 41 0.24 4.88 -2.77
CA ILE A 41 1.44 4.57 -3.57
C ILE A 41 2.56 5.54 -3.22
N LYS A 42 2.27 6.85 -3.15
CA LYS A 42 3.25 7.86 -2.75
C LYS A 42 3.80 7.60 -1.36
N LYS A 43 2.94 7.25 -0.38
CA LYS A 43 3.39 6.92 0.98
C LYS A 43 4.24 5.66 1.05
N ILE A 44 3.93 4.64 0.25
CA ILE A 44 4.80 3.46 0.10
C ILE A 44 6.14 3.87 -0.54
N GLY A 45 6.15 4.77 -1.52
CA GLY A 45 7.37 5.32 -2.11
C GLY A 45 8.25 6.02 -1.08
N VAL A 46 7.66 6.92 -0.28
CA VAL A 46 8.38 7.57 0.83
C VAL A 46 8.90 6.56 1.84
N LEU A 47 8.10 5.55 2.19
CA LEU A 47 8.55 4.46 3.05
C LEU A 47 9.79 3.77 2.45
N ASN A 48 9.78 3.41 1.17
CA ASN A 48 10.92 2.77 0.51
C ASN A 48 12.18 3.65 0.56
N GLU A 49 12.04 4.96 0.31
CA GLU A 49 13.14 5.91 0.42
C GLU A 49 13.72 5.95 1.84
N THR A 50 12.87 6.08 2.87
CA THR A 50 13.28 6.05 4.28
C THR A 50 13.98 4.73 4.63
N LEU A 51 13.44 3.59 4.18
CA LEU A 51 14.06 2.28 4.42
C LEU A 51 15.37 2.10 3.66
N GLY A 52 15.58 2.80 2.56
CA GLY A 52 16.86 2.85 1.83
C GLY A 52 17.97 3.50 2.65
N GLN A 53 17.63 4.47 3.51
CA GLN A 53 18.59 5.24 4.33
C GLN A 53 19.04 4.52 5.61
N ILE A 54 18.42 3.40 5.95
CA ILE A 54 18.81 2.61 7.12
C ILE A 54 20.00 1.71 6.75
N GLU A 55 21.19 2.04 7.24
CA GLU A 55 22.43 1.32 6.98
C GLU A 55 23.09 0.79 8.25
N ASP A 56 22.86 1.46 9.37
CA ASP A 56 23.48 1.20 10.65
C ASP A 56 22.49 1.43 11.80
N LYS A 57 22.98 1.32 13.04
CA LYS A 57 22.15 1.51 14.24
C LYS A 57 21.64 2.94 14.39
N GLU A 58 22.47 3.93 14.09
CA GLU A 58 22.11 5.35 14.28
C GLU A 58 21.01 5.77 13.30
N SER A 59 21.16 5.43 12.02
CA SER A 59 20.13 5.65 11.00
C SER A 59 18.84 4.87 11.30
N ALA A 60 18.94 3.63 11.78
CA ALA A 60 17.77 2.85 12.21
C ALA A 60 16.99 3.56 13.33
N GLU A 61 17.67 3.99 14.40
CA GLU A 61 17.05 4.69 15.52
C GLU A 61 16.46 6.05 15.10
N LYS A 62 17.16 6.78 14.22
CA LYS A 62 16.73 8.07 13.69
C LYS A 62 15.46 7.96 12.84
N HIS A 63 15.38 6.98 11.96
CA HIS A 63 14.28 6.85 10.98
C HIS A 63 13.10 6.03 11.49
N LYS A 64 13.24 5.29 12.59
CA LYS A 64 12.15 4.48 13.16
C LYS A 64 10.84 5.26 13.43
N PRO A 65 10.85 6.46 14.04
CA PRO A 65 9.62 7.22 14.27
C PRO A 65 8.93 7.67 12.97
N GLU A 66 9.73 7.97 11.94
CA GLU A 66 9.22 8.32 10.61
C GLU A 66 8.56 7.11 9.95
N VAL A 67 9.16 5.93 10.05
CA VAL A 67 8.56 4.67 9.57
C VAL A 67 7.23 4.39 10.29
N GLU A 68 7.14 4.55 11.61
CA GLU A 68 5.89 4.38 12.36
C GLU A 68 4.79 5.32 11.89
N THR A 69 5.14 6.58 11.63
CA THR A 69 4.23 7.59 11.13
C THR A 69 3.70 7.21 9.74
N ILE A 70 4.59 6.86 8.82
CA ILE A 70 4.21 6.49 7.45
C ILE A 70 3.34 5.23 7.43
N LEU A 71 3.64 4.23 8.27
CA LEU A 71 2.83 3.01 8.36
C LEU A 71 1.40 3.31 8.83
N SER A 72 1.24 4.23 9.79
CA SER A 72 -0.08 4.64 10.28
C SER A 72 -0.90 5.38 9.21
N GLU A 73 -0.23 6.22 8.40
CA GLU A 73 -0.87 6.89 7.26
C GLU A 73 -1.27 5.90 6.15
N ILE A 74 -0.43 4.89 5.87
CA ILE A 74 -0.76 3.82 4.91
C ILE A 74 -1.97 3.02 5.41
N GLU A 75 -2.05 2.69 6.70
CA GLU A 75 -3.19 1.99 7.30
C GLU A 75 -4.49 2.81 7.14
N THR A 76 -4.43 4.10 7.41
CA THR A 76 -5.58 5.02 7.22
C THR A 76 -6.02 5.05 5.75
N LEU A 77 -5.09 5.12 4.81
CA LEU A 77 -5.39 5.13 3.37
C LEU A 77 -5.95 3.78 2.91
N LYS A 78 -5.44 2.65 3.44
CA LYS A 78 -5.96 1.30 3.17
C LYS A 78 -7.43 1.21 3.58
N GLU A 79 -7.79 1.68 4.77
CA GLU A 79 -9.18 1.71 5.24
C GLU A 79 -10.06 2.60 4.35
N GLN A 80 -9.58 3.77 3.95
CA GLN A 80 -10.31 4.65 3.03
C GLN A 80 -10.56 3.99 1.67
N ILE A 81 -9.55 3.30 1.11
CA ILE A 81 -9.66 2.57 -0.15
C ILE A 81 -10.63 1.40 -0.03
N ASP A 82 -10.66 0.69 1.10
CA ASP A 82 -11.63 -0.39 1.35
C ASP A 82 -13.06 0.16 1.36
N VAL A 83 -13.31 1.24 2.14
CA VAL A 83 -14.63 1.88 2.20
C VAL A 83 -15.07 2.41 0.83
N LEU A 84 -14.19 3.10 0.10
CA LEU A 84 -14.50 3.62 -1.23
C LEU A 84 -14.71 2.48 -2.23
N GLY A 85 -13.84 1.47 -2.20
CA GLY A 85 -13.88 0.28 -3.05
C GLY A 85 -15.16 -0.53 -2.90
N ASN A 86 -15.69 -0.65 -1.69
CA ASN A 86 -16.98 -1.31 -1.45
C ASN A 86 -18.17 -0.57 -2.09
N GLY A 87 -18.05 0.74 -2.31
CA GLY A 87 -19.04 1.55 -3.01
C GLY A 87 -18.86 1.60 -4.54
N LEU A 88 -17.73 1.12 -5.07
CA LEU A 88 -17.47 1.11 -6.52
C LEU A 88 -18.21 -0.02 -7.22
N THR A 89 -18.67 0.26 -8.45
CA THR A 89 -19.09 -0.77 -9.40
C THR A 89 -17.91 -1.64 -9.83
N ASP A 90 -18.19 -2.83 -10.36
CA ASP A 90 -17.16 -3.74 -10.89
C ASP A 90 -16.31 -3.08 -11.99
N GLU A 91 -16.93 -2.23 -12.82
CA GLU A 91 -16.23 -1.48 -13.85
C GLU A 91 -15.33 -0.39 -13.26
N GLY A 92 -15.80 0.34 -12.24
CA GLY A 92 -14.99 1.33 -11.54
C GLY A 92 -13.80 0.70 -10.82
N LYS A 93 -14.02 -0.46 -10.22
CA LYS A 93 -12.99 -1.32 -9.64
C LYS A 93 -11.95 -1.74 -10.68
N LYS A 94 -12.40 -2.29 -11.80
CA LYS A 94 -11.53 -2.69 -12.92
C LYS A 94 -10.71 -1.51 -13.43
N LYS A 95 -11.32 -0.33 -13.61
CA LYS A 95 -10.65 0.88 -14.08
C LYS A 95 -9.53 1.34 -13.13
N ASN A 96 -9.77 1.36 -11.83
CA ASN A 96 -8.74 1.69 -10.84
C ASN A 96 -7.62 0.64 -10.81
N LYS A 97 -7.95 -0.65 -11.02
CA LYS A 97 -6.95 -1.72 -11.14
C LYS A 97 -6.05 -1.53 -12.35
N GLU A 98 -6.65 -1.23 -13.51
CA GLU A 98 -5.93 -1.03 -14.76
C GLU A 98 -5.03 0.21 -14.72
N ARG A 99 -5.45 1.27 -14.01
CA ARG A 99 -4.66 2.49 -13.83
C ARG A 99 -3.45 2.28 -12.92
N HIS A 100 -3.64 1.62 -11.78
CA HIS A 100 -2.66 1.65 -10.68
C HIS A 100 -1.97 0.32 -10.42
N GLY A 101 -2.40 -0.77 -11.05
CA GLY A 101 -1.94 -2.12 -10.75
C GLY A 101 -0.43 -2.29 -10.85
N ASP A 102 0.19 -1.76 -11.92
CA ASP A 102 1.63 -1.85 -12.13
C ASP A 102 2.43 -1.00 -11.13
N GLU A 103 1.96 0.21 -10.84
CA GLU A 103 2.60 1.10 -9.86
C GLU A 103 2.56 0.52 -8.44
N ILE A 104 1.41 -0.03 -8.03
CA ILE A 104 1.25 -0.73 -6.75
C ILE A 104 2.20 -1.93 -6.69
N ASN A 105 2.26 -2.73 -7.75
CA ASN A 105 3.14 -3.89 -7.80
C ASN A 105 4.62 -3.49 -7.71
N GLY A 106 5.02 -2.42 -8.40
CA GLY A 106 6.36 -1.86 -8.33
C GLY A 106 6.72 -1.42 -6.91
N ALA A 107 5.91 -0.52 -6.34
CA ALA A 107 6.13 0.01 -4.99
C ALA A 107 6.20 -1.10 -3.92
N TRP A 108 5.37 -2.14 -4.07
CA TRP A 108 5.38 -3.30 -3.18
C TRP A 108 6.60 -4.21 -3.34
N ASN A 109 7.08 -4.40 -4.57
CA ASN A 109 8.29 -5.19 -4.81
C ASN A 109 9.51 -4.51 -4.17
N ASP A 110 9.60 -3.19 -4.29
CA ASP A 110 10.66 -2.39 -3.67
C ASP A 110 10.57 -2.50 -2.14
N LEU A 111 9.38 -2.34 -1.56
CA LEU A 111 9.15 -2.49 -0.12
C LEU A 111 9.57 -3.87 0.36
N THR A 112 9.18 -4.91 -0.37
CA THR A 112 9.55 -6.30 -0.04
C THR A 112 11.06 -6.50 -0.08
N ALA A 113 11.76 -5.88 -1.03
CA ALA A 113 13.21 -5.94 -1.12
C ALA A 113 13.89 -5.23 0.05
N HIS A 114 13.44 -4.03 0.41
CA HIS A 114 13.95 -3.29 1.56
C HIS A 114 13.71 -4.02 2.88
N VAL A 115 12.50 -4.54 3.11
CA VAL A 115 12.18 -5.34 4.30
C VAL A 115 13.07 -6.58 4.37
N SER A 116 13.21 -7.33 3.27
CA SER A 116 14.07 -8.53 3.22
C SER A 116 15.55 -8.22 3.49
N ARG A 117 16.02 -7.04 3.08
CA ARG A 117 17.37 -6.55 3.40
C ARG A 117 17.50 -6.24 4.89
N LEU A 118 16.53 -5.50 5.45
CA LEU A 118 16.54 -5.07 6.84
C LEU A 118 16.36 -6.24 7.81
N GLU A 119 15.55 -7.25 7.50
CA GLU A 119 15.42 -8.49 8.29
C GLU A 119 16.76 -9.18 8.53
N LYS A 120 17.70 -9.08 7.57
CA LYS A 120 19.02 -9.69 7.63
C LYS A 120 20.06 -8.77 8.28
N SER A 121 19.71 -7.51 8.56
CA SER A 121 20.58 -6.53 9.21
C SER A 121 20.43 -6.61 10.74
N PRO A 122 21.55 -6.65 11.50
CA PRO A 122 21.51 -6.61 12.97
C PRO A 122 20.77 -5.40 13.54
N HIS A 123 20.71 -4.30 12.79
CA HIS A 123 20.12 -3.03 13.21
C HIS A 123 18.79 -2.72 12.50
N GLY A 124 18.53 -3.37 11.36
CA GLY A 124 17.29 -3.22 10.59
C GLY A 124 16.18 -4.19 10.99
N ALA A 125 16.50 -5.28 11.70
CA ALA A 125 15.55 -6.37 11.96
C ALA A 125 14.32 -5.91 12.76
N GLU A 126 14.49 -4.98 13.71
CA GLU A 126 13.36 -4.44 14.48
C GLU A 126 12.42 -3.61 13.59
N VAL A 127 12.99 -2.74 12.74
CA VAL A 127 12.22 -1.92 11.79
C VAL A 127 11.48 -2.82 10.79
N ALA A 128 12.13 -3.87 10.29
CA ALA A 128 11.51 -4.86 9.43
C ALA A 128 10.34 -5.59 10.13
N ALA A 129 10.53 -6.03 11.37
CA ALA A 129 9.50 -6.71 12.14
C ALA A 129 8.27 -5.81 12.36
N MET A 130 8.48 -4.53 12.63
CA MET A 130 7.42 -3.53 12.77
C MET A 130 6.60 -3.38 11.48
N ILE A 131 7.27 -3.22 10.33
CA ILE A 131 6.60 -3.14 9.02
C ILE A 131 5.78 -4.40 8.76
N ILE A 132 6.36 -5.58 8.99
CA ILE A 132 5.68 -6.87 8.81
C ILE A 132 4.48 -6.99 9.73
N ALA A 133 4.55 -6.48 10.96
CA ALA A 133 3.43 -6.50 11.90
C ALA A 133 2.30 -5.57 11.43
N SER A 134 2.62 -4.37 10.92
CA SER A 134 1.63 -3.43 10.39
C SER A 134 0.96 -3.93 9.11
N LEU A 135 1.70 -4.60 8.23
CA LEU A 135 1.17 -5.10 6.95
C LEU A 135 0.35 -6.39 7.05
N LYS A 136 0.38 -7.07 8.21
CA LYS A 136 -0.42 -8.28 8.50
C LYS A 136 -1.79 -7.97 9.12
N LYS A 137 -2.03 -6.72 9.51
CA LYS A 137 -3.33 -6.22 9.93
C LYS A 137 -4.12 -5.80 8.69
#